data_AF-A0A2H0MHF3-F1
#
_entry.id   AF-A0A2H0MHF3-F1
#
_cell.length_a   1.000
_cell.length_b   1.000
_cell.length_c   1.000
_cell.angle_alpha   90.00
_cell.angle_beta   90.00
_cell.angle_gamma   90.00
#
_symmetry.space_group_name_H-M   'P 1'
#
loop_
_entity.id
_entity.type
_entity.pdbx_description
1 polymer ?
#
loop_
_entity_poly.entity_id
_entity_poly.type
_entity_poly.pdbx_seq_one_letter_code
_entity_poly.pdbx_strand_id
1 'polypeptide(L)'
;MPSEIIINSNPREIRVALMENNQLVELFIEHKASKGIVGNVYNGTVTKILPGMQVAFVDIGLEKAGFLYVGDIDVLEMLDLEAGDEMGVPLNNTGGGDEESADKPMRPPHHDIPIQDILTEGQDIMVQVAKNPLGSKGPRITTYITLPGRYLVYMPTVNHISVSRRIEDEKEKERLRNLISGIGNPGEGYIVRTA
;
A
#
# COMPACT_ATOMS: atom_id res chain seq x y z
N MET A 1 -3.41 -34.69 -1.10
CA MET A 1 -4.69 -34.15 -1.60
C MET A 1 -4.35 -33.40 -2.88
N PRO A 2 -4.85 -33.83 -4.05
CA PRO A 2 -4.55 -33.14 -5.29
C PRO A 2 -5.37 -31.85 -5.38
N SER A 3 -4.68 -30.72 -5.31
CA SER A 3 -5.21 -29.41 -5.67
C SER A 3 -4.74 -29.09 -7.08
N GLU A 4 -5.65 -28.65 -7.94
CA GLU A 4 -5.35 -28.28 -9.32
C GLU A 4 -5.81 -26.84 -9.58
N ILE A 5 -5.00 -26.10 -10.35
CA ILE A 5 -5.38 -24.78 -10.86
C ILE A 5 -5.62 -24.92 -12.35
N ILE A 6 -6.87 -24.68 -12.77
CA ILE A 6 -7.27 -24.72 -14.17
C ILE A 6 -7.38 -23.29 -14.70
N ILE A 7 -6.61 -22.97 -15.73
CA ILE A 7 -6.60 -21.65 -16.35
C ILE A 7 -7.21 -21.75 -17.74
N ASN A 8 -8.27 -20.98 -17.99
CA ASN A 8 -8.83 -20.78 -19.31
C ASN A 8 -8.69 -19.31 -19.72
N SER A 9 -7.84 -19.04 -20.71
CA SER A 9 -7.58 -17.69 -21.21
C SER A 9 -8.15 -17.51 -22.60
N ASN A 10 -8.96 -16.48 -22.79
CA ASN A 10 -9.49 -16.08 -24.10
C ASN A 10 -9.36 -14.54 -24.29
N PRO A 11 -9.64 -14.01 -25.49
CA PRO A 11 -9.49 -12.57 -25.75
C PRO A 11 -10.42 -11.66 -24.92
N ARG A 12 -11.54 -12.15 -24.39
CA ARG A 12 -12.50 -11.36 -23.61
C ARG A 12 -12.25 -11.46 -22.10
N GLU A 13 -11.90 -12.65 -21.62
CA GLU A 13 -11.74 -12.94 -20.20
C GLU A 13 -10.68 -14.00 -19.92
N ILE A 14 -10.13 -13.94 -18.71
CA ILE A 14 -9.28 -14.97 -18.12
C ILE A 14 -10.07 -15.58 -16.96
N ARG A 15 -10.20 -16.90 -16.96
CA ARG A 15 -10.87 -17.66 -15.91
C ARG A 15 -9.87 -18.56 -15.21
N VAL A 16 -9.87 -18.54 -13.88
CA VAL A 16 -9.00 -19.38 -13.04
C VAL A 16 -9.89 -20.13 -12.06
N ALA A 17 -9.85 -21.46 -12.08
CA ALA A 17 -10.57 -22.32 -11.17
C ALA A 17 -9.60 -23.06 -10.24
N LEU A 18 -9.85 -22.99 -8.94
CA LEU A 18 -9.21 -23.85 -7.94
C LEU A 18 -10.07 -25.10 -7.76
N MET A 19 -9.51 -26.26 -8.08
CA MET A 19 -10.15 -27.57 -7.93
C MET A 19 -9.51 -28.33 -6.78
N GLU A 20 -10.31 -28.89 -5.88
CA GLU A 20 -9.87 -29.83 -4.85
C GLU A 20 -10.70 -31.09 -4.92
N ASN A 21 -10.05 -32.26 -5.01
CA ASN A 21 -10.75 -33.55 -5.13
C ASN A 21 -11.82 -33.57 -6.24
N ASN A 22 -11.50 -32.94 -7.38
CA ASN A 22 -12.39 -32.81 -8.53
C ASN A 22 -13.68 -32.00 -8.26
N GLN A 23 -13.69 -31.20 -7.19
CA GLN A 23 -14.73 -30.23 -6.87
C GLN A 23 -14.21 -28.81 -7.05
N LEU A 24 -15.04 -27.92 -7.62
CA LEU A 24 -14.72 -26.50 -7.75
C LEU A 24 -14.82 -25.82 -6.38
N VAL A 25 -13.72 -25.22 -5.93
CA VAL A 25 -13.65 -24.49 -4.65
C VAL A 25 -13.80 -22.99 -4.88
N GLU A 26 -13.03 -22.43 -5.81
CA GLU A 26 -13.05 -21.00 -6.15
C GLU A 26 -12.99 -20.79 -7.66
N LEU A 27 -13.67 -19.76 -8.16
CA LEU A 27 -13.66 -19.33 -9.56
C LEU A 27 -13.38 -17.83 -9.64
N PHE A 28 -12.26 -17.47 -10.27
CA PHE A 28 -11.90 -16.09 -10.58
C PHE A 28 -12.14 -15.83 -12.06
N ILE A 29 -12.77 -14.70 -12.38
CA ILE A 29 -13.01 -14.25 -13.75
C ILE A 29 -12.52 -12.80 -13.87
N GLU A 30 -11.52 -12.57 -14.72
CA GLU A 30 -10.98 -11.25 -15.03
C GLU A 30 -11.36 -10.86 -16.47
N HIS A 31 -12.05 -9.73 -16.64
CA HIS A 31 -12.32 -9.16 -17.96
C HIS A 31 -11.22 -8.16 -18.37
N LYS A 32 -10.74 -8.23 -19.61
CA LYS A 32 -9.66 -7.34 -20.10
C LYS A 32 -10.02 -5.85 -20.06
N ALA A 33 -11.32 -5.50 -20.16
CA ALA A 33 -11.78 -4.11 -20.20
C ALA A 33 -11.79 -3.41 -18.83
N SER A 34 -11.71 -4.15 -17.73
CA SER A 34 -11.86 -3.63 -16.36
C SER A 34 -10.56 -3.67 -15.55
N LYS A 35 -9.40 -3.68 -16.22
CA LYS A 35 -8.11 -3.75 -15.54
C LYS A 35 -7.78 -2.39 -14.92
N GLY A 36 -8.09 -2.26 -13.63
CA GLY A 36 -7.54 -1.20 -12.78
C GLY A 36 -6.03 -1.41 -12.58
N ILE A 37 -5.33 -0.34 -12.26
CA ILE A 37 -3.90 -0.37 -11.93
C ILE A 37 -3.64 -0.19 -10.43
N VAL A 38 -4.69 -0.06 -9.63
CA VAL A 38 -4.60 0.03 -8.16
C VAL A 38 -3.86 -1.19 -7.62
N GLY A 39 -2.87 -0.95 -6.76
CA GLY A 39 -2.01 -1.98 -6.19
C GLY A 39 -0.76 -2.28 -7.01
N ASN A 40 -0.69 -1.89 -8.28
CA ASN A 40 0.54 -2.03 -9.06
C ASN A 40 1.66 -1.19 -8.44
N VAL A 41 2.87 -1.74 -8.44
CA VAL A 41 4.10 -1.10 -7.97
C VAL A 41 4.97 -0.79 -9.19
N TYR A 42 5.52 0.43 -9.22
CA TYR A 42 6.36 0.93 -10.29
C TYR A 42 7.64 1.52 -9.70
N ASN A 43 8.74 1.43 -10.44
CA ASN A 43 9.88 2.33 -10.24
C ASN A 43 9.65 3.54 -11.15
N GLY A 44 9.37 4.70 -10.58
CA GLY A 44 9.07 5.91 -11.33
C GLY A 44 10.12 6.99 -11.13
N THR A 45 10.16 7.98 -12.02
CA THR A 45 11.09 9.11 -11.94
C THR A 45 10.33 10.39 -11.61
N VAL A 46 10.77 11.12 -10.59
CA VAL A 46 10.18 12.41 -10.20
C VAL A 46 10.43 13.42 -11.33
N THR A 47 9.37 13.91 -11.96
CA THR A 47 9.46 14.83 -13.10
C THR A 47 9.31 16.29 -12.71
N LYS A 48 8.49 16.57 -11.69
CA LYS A 48 8.21 17.93 -11.26
C LYS A 48 7.75 17.98 -9.81
N ILE A 49 8.26 18.95 -9.05
CA ILE A 49 7.82 19.19 -7.67
C ILE A 49 7.06 20.53 -7.60
N LEU A 50 5.91 20.53 -6.92
CA LEU A 50 5.09 21.72 -6.67
C LEU A 50 5.01 22.01 -5.16
N PRO A 51 5.95 22.80 -4.59
CA PRO A 51 5.99 23.14 -3.18
C PRO A 51 4.70 23.76 -2.64
N GLY A 52 4.08 24.67 -3.40
CA GLY A 52 2.84 25.35 -2.98
C GLY A 52 1.64 24.42 -2.81
N MET A 53 1.67 23.22 -3.38
CA MET A 53 0.63 22.21 -3.27
C MET A 53 1.07 21.00 -2.45
N GLN A 54 2.34 20.92 -2.05
CA GLN A 54 2.94 19.76 -1.40
C GLN A 54 2.71 18.46 -2.21
N VAL A 55 2.94 18.54 -3.53
CA VAL A 55 2.72 17.44 -4.49
C VAL A 55 3.91 17.33 -5.45
N ALA A 56 4.29 16.11 -5.79
CA ALA A 56 5.22 15.78 -6.85
C ALA A 56 4.52 14.98 -7.97
N PHE A 57 4.97 15.17 -9.21
CA PHE A 57 4.59 14.36 -10.35
C PHE A 57 5.66 13.33 -10.65
N VAL A 58 5.28 12.06 -10.76
CA VAL A 58 6.18 10.94 -10.99
C VAL A 58 5.78 10.27 -12.30
N ASP A 59 6.71 10.16 -13.24
CA ASP A 59 6.51 9.34 -14.42
C ASP A 59 6.65 7.86 -14.04
N ILE A 60 5.62 7.08 -14.34
CA ILE A 60 5.54 5.64 -14.07
C ILE A 60 5.36 4.84 -15.36
N GLY A 61 5.64 5.45 -16.52
CA GLY A 61 5.53 4.82 -17.83
C GLY A 61 4.10 4.69 -18.37
N LEU A 62 3.16 5.48 -17.84
CA LEU A 62 1.78 5.54 -18.30
C LEU A 62 1.51 6.85 -19.06
N GLU A 63 0.39 6.93 -19.76
CA GLU A 63 -0.02 8.15 -20.51
C GLU A 63 -0.08 9.42 -19.64
N LYS A 64 -0.31 9.25 -18.33
CA LYS A 64 -0.39 10.35 -17.36
C LYS A 64 0.52 10.04 -16.19
N ALA A 65 1.35 11.02 -15.82
CA ALA A 65 2.16 10.97 -14.62
C ALA A 65 1.30 10.76 -13.37
N GLY A 66 1.80 9.97 -12.42
CA GLY A 66 1.22 9.83 -11.10
C GLY A 66 1.41 11.10 -10.27
N PHE A 67 0.47 11.38 -9.37
CA PHE A 67 0.62 12.45 -8.39
C PHE A 67 0.87 11.85 -7.00
N LEU A 68 1.98 12.28 -6.39
CA LEU A 68 2.44 11.88 -5.08
C LEU A 68 2.27 13.05 -4.12
N TYR A 69 1.42 12.89 -3.11
CA TYR A 69 1.24 13.90 -2.06
C TYR A 69 2.31 13.75 -0.99
N VAL A 70 2.71 14.84 -0.34
CA VAL A 70 3.74 14.82 0.71
C VAL A 70 3.47 13.77 1.80
N GLY A 71 2.22 13.67 2.27
CA GLY A 71 1.82 12.69 3.27
C GLY A 71 1.67 11.26 2.75
N ASP A 72 1.98 11.00 1.48
CA ASP A 72 2.09 9.67 0.89
C ASP A 72 3.56 9.28 0.62
N ILE A 73 4.54 10.01 1.21
CA ILE A 73 5.98 9.74 1.13
C ILE A 73 6.50 9.22 2.47
N ASP A 74 7.26 8.14 2.43
CA ASP A 74 8.02 7.57 3.56
C ASP A 74 9.29 8.39 3.76
N VAL A 75 9.24 9.32 4.70
CA VAL A 75 10.35 10.25 4.95
C VAL A 75 11.54 9.56 5.62
N LEU A 76 11.29 8.51 6.42
CA LEU A 76 12.36 7.80 7.11
C LEU A 76 13.29 7.15 6.09
N GLU A 77 12.69 6.47 5.10
CA GLU A 77 13.43 5.88 3.99
C GLU A 77 14.08 6.95 3.10
N MET A 78 13.34 8.01 2.72
CA MET A 78 13.85 9.01 1.77
C MET A 78 15.03 9.83 2.29
N LEU A 79 15.12 10.02 3.62
CA LEU A 79 16.17 10.82 4.25
C LEU A 79 17.24 9.97 4.95
N ASP A 80 17.24 8.64 4.74
CA ASP A 80 18.15 7.68 5.39
C ASP A 80 18.20 7.87 6.92
N LEU A 81 17.04 8.11 7.55
CA LEU A 81 16.93 8.33 8.99
C LEU A 81 16.74 6.99 9.70
N GLU A 82 17.54 6.71 10.72
CA GLU A 82 17.33 5.51 11.53
C GLU A 82 16.07 5.64 12.38
N ALA A 83 15.26 4.57 12.40
CA ALA A 83 14.11 4.41 13.28
C ALA A 83 14.56 4.25 14.74
N GLY A 84 15.05 5.35 15.33
CA GLY A 84 15.71 5.38 16.63
C GLY A 84 16.37 6.71 16.96
N ASP A 85 16.66 7.55 15.95
CA ASP A 85 17.07 8.92 16.21
C ASP A 85 15.86 9.75 16.64
N GLU A 86 15.87 10.17 17.91
CA GLU A 86 15.00 11.19 18.50
C GLU A 86 15.19 12.58 17.84
N MET A 87 15.49 12.66 16.54
CA MET A 87 15.33 13.88 15.77
C MET A 87 13.86 14.03 15.37
N GLY A 88 13.05 14.40 16.36
CA GLY A 88 12.13 15.53 16.25
C GLY A 88 11.32 15.71 14.97
N VAL A 89 10.89 14.66 14.28
CA VAL A 89 9.79 14.78 13.33
C VAL A 89 8.55 15.02 14.20
N PRO A 90 7.98 16.24 14.21
CA PRO A 90 6.80 16.50 15.02
C PRO A 90 5.67 15.71 14.37
N LEU A 91 5.35 14.54 14.92
CA LEU A 91 4.15 13.82 14.55
C LEU A 91 2.99 14.63 15.15
N ASN A 92 2.53 15.64 14.43
CA ASN A 92 1.39 16.44 14.86
C ASN A 92 0.15 15.55 14.87
N ASN A 93 -0.22 15.06 16.05
CA ASN A 93 -1.50 14.41 16.32
C ASN A 93 -2.64 15.43 16.42
N THR A 94 -2.60 16.48 15.60
CA THR A 94 -3.51 17.62 15.66
C THR A 94 -4.07 17.93 14.28
N GLY A 95 -5.29 17.44 14.02
CA GLY A 95 -6.23 18.16 13.16
C GLY A 95 -7.16 17.32 12.30
N GLY A 96 -8.41 17.17 12.77
CA GLY A 96 -9.59 17.13 11.89
C GLY A 96 -10.34 15.82 11.88
N GLY A 97 -11.49 15.79 12.58
CA GLY A 97 -12.33 14.63 12.74
C GLY A 97 -12.87 14.09 11.43
N ASP A 98 -12.51 12.84 11.15
CA ASP A 98 -13.28 11.87 10.40
C ASP A 98 -12.94 10.53 11.05
N GLU A 99 -13.95 9.87 11.60
CA GLU A 99 -13.86 8.63 12.37
C GLU A 99 -12.77 7.67 11.86
N GLU A 100 -11.75 7.47 12.69
CA GLU A 100 -10.66 6.53 12.46
C GLU A 100 -11.23 5.16 12.13
N SER A 101 -11.13 4.79 10.86
CA SER A 101 -11.56 3.50 10.31
C SER A 101 -10.31 2.65 10.10
N ALA A 102 -10.07 1.61 10.92
CA ALA A 102 -8.87 0.76 10.85
C ALA A 102 -8.90 -0.27 9.70
N ASP A 103 -9.78 -0.04 8.72
CA ASP A 103 -9.72 -0.67 7.41
C ASP A 103 -8.98 0.22 6.38
N LYS A 104 -8.63 1.45 6.76
CA LYS A 104 -7.66 2.26 6.00
C LYS A 104 -6.27 1.97 6.59
N PRO A 105 -5.23 1.74 5.76
CA PRO A 105 -3.87 1.81 6.25
C PRO A 105 -3.74 3.14 6.99
N MET A 106 -3.27 3.06 8.24
CA MET A 106 -3.08 4.24 9.08
C MET A 106 -2.26 5.22 8.25
N ARG A 107 -2.76 6.45 8.07
CA ARG A 107 -1.98 7.44 7.34
C ARG A 107 -0.65 7.55 8.08
N PRO A 108 0.47 7.49 7.36
CA PRO A 108 1.76 7.74 7.98
C PRO A 108 1.71 9.03 8.78
N PRO A 109 2.51 9.13 9.84
CA PRO A 109 2.47 10.30 10.68
C PRO A 109 2.71 11.56 9.85
N HIS A 110 1.90 12.59 10.08
CA HIS A 110 2.11 13.89 9.44
C HIS A 110 3.47 14.42 9.88
N HIS A 111 4.36 14.62 8.92
CA HIS A 111 5.58 15.37 9.10
C HIS A 111 5.39 16.76 8.50
N ASP A 112 5.99 17.77 9.11
CA ASP A 112 5.93 19.15 8.61
C ASP A 112 7.05 19.47 7.61
N ILE A 113 7.83 18.46 7.20
CA ILE A 113 8.92 18.61 6.23
C ILE A 113 8.33 18.89 4.84
N PRO A 114 8.68 20.01 4.19
CA PRO A 114 8.21 20.33 2.85
C PRO A 114 8.65 19.32 1.80
N ILE A 115 7.81 19.04 0.81
CA ILE A 115 8.09 18.04 -0.23
C ILE A 115 9.39 18.28 -1.00
N GLN A 116 9.79 19.54 -1.21
CA GLN A 116 11.03 19.88 -1.91
C GLN A 116 12.29 19.60 -1.11
N ASP A 117 12.16 19.39 0.20
CA ASP A 117 13.26 19.00 1.08
C ASP A 117 13.36 17.48 1.21
N ILE A 118 12.39 16.74 0.63
CA ILE A 118 12.31 15.27 0.66
C ILE A 118 12.66 14.67 -0.70
N LEU A 119 12.20 15.28 -1.79
CA LEU A 119 12.36 14.77 -3.14
C LEU A 119 13.17 15.74 -4.02
N THR A 120 13.87 15.17 -5.00
CA THR A 120 14.55 15.93 -6.05
C THR A 120 14.01 15.56 -7.43
N GLU A 121 13.92 16.53 -8.36
CA GLU A 121 13.56 16.23 -9.75
C GLU A 121 14.64 15.36 -10.42
N GLY A 122 14.22 14.32 -11.13
CA GLY A 122 15.07 13.29 -11.72
C GLY A 122 15.37 12.11 -10.79
N GLN A 123 14.94 12.13 -9.53
CA GLN A 123 15.09 11.02 -8.59
C GLN A 123 14.19 9.84 -8.99
N ASP A 124 14.73 8.62 -8.95
CA ASP A 124 13.95 7.39 -9.06
C ASP A 124 13.35 7.01 -7.70
N ILE A 125 12.10 6.57 -7.70
CA ILE A 125 11.33 6.29 -6.50
C ILE A 125 10.35 5.12 -6.73
N MET A 126 10.31 4.19 -5.78
CA MET A 126 9.33 3.11 -5.78
C MET A 126 7.97 3.64 -5.31
N VAL A 127 6.94 3.40 -6.12
CA VAL A 127 5.60 3.89 -5.83
C VAL A 127 4.54 2.84 -6.13
N GLN A 128 3.50 2.79 -5.30
CA GLN A 128 2.31 1.98 -5.51
C GLN A 128 1.12 2.86 -5.90
N VAL A 129 0.29 2.39 -6.82
CA VAL A 129 -0.95 3.09 -7.18
C VAL A 129 -2.01 2.88 -6.10
N ALA A 130 -2.36 3.96 -5.39
CA ALA A 130 -3.40 3.99 -4.38
C ALA A 130 -4.80 4.24 -4.97
N LYS A 131 -4.90 5.01 -6.06
CA LYS A 131 -6.17 5.27 -6.77
C LYS A 131 -5.97 5.29 -8.28
N ASN A 132 -6.94 4.73 -9.00
CA ASN A 132 -6.97 4.78 -10.46
C ASN A 132 -6.97 6.24 -10.98
N PRO A 133 -6.49 6.47 -12.21
CA PRO A 133 -6.60 7.78 -12.88
C PRO A 133 -8.07 8.21 -12.98
N LEU A 134 -8.33 9.52 -12.88
CA LEU A 134 -9.67 10.07 -12.97
C LEU A 134 -9.71 11.26 -13.92
N GLY A 135 -10.44 11.10 -15.04
CA GLY A 135 -10.57 12.14 -16.05
C GLY A 135 -9.20 12.54 -16.60
N SER A 136 -8.83 13.81 -16.49
CA SER A 136 -7.51 14.32 -16.90
C SER A 136 -6.41 14.10 -15.85
N LYS A 137 -6.74 13.73 -14.62
CA LYS A 137 -5.76 13.50 -13.55
C LYS A 137 -5.18 12.10 -13.67
N GLY A 138 -3.85 11.99 -13.54
CA GLY A 138 -3.17 10.71 -13.42
C GLY A 138 -3.54 9.96 -12.14
N PRO A 139 -2.98 8.77 -11.91
CA PRO A 139 -3.28 7.98 -10.71
C PRO A 139 -2.70 8.65 -9.44
N ARG A 140 -3.34 8.43 -8.30
CA ARG A 140 -2.72 8.74 -7.00
C ARG A 140 -1.75 7.63 -6.67
N ILE A 141 -0.54 8.00 -6.29
CA ILE A 141 0.52 7.08 -5.92
C ILE A 141 0.99 7.35 -4.49
N THR A 142 1.64 6.36 -3.89
CA THR A 142 2.18 6.37 -2.52
C THR A 142 3.49 5.59 -2.48
N THR A 143 4.43 5.97 -1.62
CA THR A 143 5.61 5.14 -1.34
C THR A 143 5.31 4.11 -0.25
N TYR A 144 4.18 4.23 0.46
CA TYR A 144 3.75 3.25 1.45
C TYR A 144 3.25 1.98 0.79
N ILE A 145 4.15 1.02 0.58
CA ILE A 145 3.86 -0.21 -0.15
C ILE A 145 3.01 -1.15 0.71
N THR A 146 1.98 -1.72 0.11
CA THR A 146 1.12 -2.73 0.73
C THR A 146 1.00 -3.95 -0.16
N LEU A 147 1.24 -5.13 0.42
CA LEU A 147 1.19 -6.42 -0.25
C LEU A 147 0.11 -7.29 0.42
N PRO A 148 -1.15 -7.19 -0.04
CA PRO A 148 -2.26 -7.94 0.55
C PRO A 148 -2.19 -9.42 0.17
N GLY A 149 -1.99 -10.27 1.17
CA GLY A 149 -2.19 -11.71 1.09
C GLY A 149 -3.58 -12.13 1.61
N ARG A 150 -3.76 -13.45 1.76
CA ARG A 150 -5.00 -14.07 2.24
C ARG A 150 -5.30 -13.70 3.70
N TYR A 151 -4.31 -13.89 4.57
CA TYR A 151 -4.46 -13.71 6.03
C TYR A 151 -3.79 -12.44 6.55
N LEU A 152 -2.89 -11.84 5.76
CA LEU A 152 -2.04 -10.73 6.18
C LEU A 152 -1.97 -9.71 5.06
N VAL A 153 -1.89 -8.42 5.40
CA VAL A 153 -1.32 -7.39 4.53
C VAL A 153 0.07 -7.09 5.05
N TYR A 154 1.08 -7.25 4.20
CA TYR A 154 2.46 -6.93 4.52
C TYR A 154 2.78 -5.50 4.06
N MET A 155 3.47 -4.73 4.90
CA MET A 155 3.80 -3.32 4.68
C MET A 155 5.29 -3.10 4.95
N PRO A 156 6.17 -3.28 3.95
CA PRO A 156 7.62 -3.20 4.15
C PRO A 156 8.11 -1.79 4.57
N THR A 157 7.36 -0.74 4.22
CA THR A 157 7.73 0.68 4.45
C THR A 157 6.98 1.30 5.64
N VAL A 158 6.41 0.50 6.54
CA VAL A 158 5.66 1.00 7.70
C VAL A 158 5.93 0.08 8.88
N ASN A 159 6.47 0.58 9.98
CA ASN A 159 6.68 -0.24 11.18
C ASN A 159 5.42 -0.26 12.06
N HIS A 160 4.48 -1.18 11.80
CA HIS A 160 3.25 -1.29 12.59
C HIS A 160 2.55 -2.64 12.46
N ILE A 161 2.18 -3.26 13.60
CA ILE A 161 1.36 -4.48 13.64
C ILE A 161 -0.07 -4.14 14.05
N SER A 162 -1.05 -4.52 13.23
CA SER A 162 -2.48 -4.37 13.52
C SER A 162 -3.27 -5.65 13.23
N VAL A 163 -4.46 -5.75 13.83
CA VAL A 163 -5.40 -6.86 13.64
C VAL A 163 -6.75 -6.29 13.21
N SER A 164 -7.39 -6.92 12.23
CA SER A 164 -8.68 -6.50 11.67
C SER A 164 -9.73 -6.28 12.76
N ARG A 165 -10.50 -5.20 12.62
CA ARG A 165 -11.63 -4.88 13.51
C ARG A 165 -12.75 -5.90 13.47
N ARG A 166 -12.84 -6.68 12.39
CA ARG A 166 -13.85 -7.73 12.24
C ARG A 166 -13.57 -8.93 13.15
N ILE A 167 -12.36 -9.03 13.72
CA ILE A 167 -12.07 -9.94 14.82
C ILE A 167 -12.46 -9.20 16.09
N GLU A 168 -13.48 -9.66 16.81
CA GLU A 168 -14.00 -8.94 17.99
C GLU A 168 -13.36 -9.43 19.30
N ASP A 169 -12.93 -10.70 19.35
CA ASP A 169 -12.33 -11.30 20.55
C ASP A 169 -10.94 -10.70 20.83
N GLU A 170 -10.83 -9.96 21.94
CA GLU A 170 -9.59 -9.33 22.39
C GLU A 170 -8.49 -10.35 22.70
N LYS A 171 -8.83 -11.54 23.22
CA LYS A 171 -7.83 -12.59 23.46
C LYS A 171 -7.22 -13.09 22.16
N GLU A 172 -8.06 -13.24 21.13
CA GLU A 172 -7.61 -13.64 19.81
C GLU A 172 -6.79 -12.54 19.13
N LYS A 173 -7.18 -11.27 19.26
CA LYS A 173 -6.35 -10.14 18.80
C LYS A 173 -4.97 -10.14 19.44
N GLU A 174 -4.89 -10.31 20.75
CA GLU A 174 -3.63 -10.36 21.48
C GLU A 174 -2.76 -11.54 21.05
N ARG A 175 -3.37 -12.73 20.93
CA ARG A 175 -2.69 -13.93 20.41
C ARG A 175 -2.11 -13.70 19.01
N LEU A 176 -2.89 -13.12 18.11
CA LEU A 176 -2.47 -12.83 16.73
C LEU A 176 -1.37 -11.76 16.68
N ARG A 177 -1.48 -10.67 17.48
CA ARG A 177 -0.40 -9.68 17.59
C ARG A 177 0.90 -10.32 18.04
N ASN A 178 0.86 -11.11 19.12
CA ASN A 178 2.04 -11.80 19.65
C ASN A 178 2.66 -12.78 18.65
N LEU A 179 1.82 -13.49 17.89
CA LEU A 179 2.28 -14.39 16.83
C LEU A 179 3.05 -13.61 15.75
N ILE A 180 2.50 -12.49 15.27
CA ILE A 180 3.14 -11.67 14.25
C ILE A 180 4.42 -11.02 14.78
N SER A 181 4.43 -10.52 16.01
CA SER A 181 5.65 -9.99 16.63
C SER A 181 6.78 -11.02 16.71
N GLY A 182 6.46 -12.32 16.77
CA GLY A 182 7.46 -13.40 16.80
C GLY A 182 7.99 -13.83 15.44
N ILE A 183 7.27 -13.55 14.34
CA ILE A 183 7.65 -13.98 12.98
C ILE A 183 7.97 -12.83 12.02
N GLY A 184 7.52 -11.62 12.34
CA GLY A 184 7.71 -10.44 11.52
C GLY A 184 9.15 -9.92 11.58
N ASN A 185 9.57 -9.23 10.53
CA ASN A 185 10.87 -8.58 10.50
C ASN A 185 10.81 -7.26 11.29
N PRO A 186 11.91 -6.89 11.98
CA PRO A 186 12.02 -5.58 12.62
C PRO A 186 11.89 -4.44 11.60
N GLY A 187 11.16 -3.37 11.96
CA GLY A 187 10.98 -2.20 11.10
C GLY A 187 9.85 -2.32 10.08
N GLU A 188 9.23 -3.50 9.94
CA GLU A 188 8.18 -3.75 8.95
C GLU A 188 6.79 -3.92 9.58
N GLY A 189 5.76 -3.81 8.75
CA GLY A 189 4.38 -3.74 9.19
C GLY A 189 3.51 -4.86 8.67
N TYR A 190 2.49 -5.18 9.44
CA TYR A 190 1.60 -6.30 9.20
C TYR A 190 0.18 -5.97 9.65
N ILE A 191 -0.81 -6.25 8.80
CA ILE A 191 -2.24 -6.18 9.15
C ILE A 191 -2.82 -7.59 9.08
N VAL A 192 -3.27 -8.14 10.20
CA VAL A 192 -3.97 -9.44 10.22
C VAL A 192 -5.40 -9.26 9.70
N ARG A 193 -5.77 -10.01 8.66
CA ARG A 193 -7.07 -9.93 7.99
C ARG A 193 -8.02 -11.01 8.53
N THR A 194 -9.32 -10.74 8.41
CA THR A 194 -10.33 -11.80 8.45
C THR A 194 -10.33 -12.51 7.10
N ALA A 195 -10.10 -13.82 7.11
CA ALA A 195 -10.21 -14.68 5.92
C ALA A 195 -11.68 -14.86 5.48
#